data_AF-A0A139MYP2-F1
#
_entry.id   AF-A0A139MYP2-F1
#
_cell.length_a   1.000
_cell.length_b   1.000
_cell.length_c   1.000
_cell.angle_alpha   90.00
_cell.angle_beta   90.00
_cell.angle_gamma   90.00
#
_symmetry.space_group_name_H-M   'P 1'
#
loop_
_entity.id
_entity.type
_entity.pdbx_description
1 polymer ?
#
loop_
_entity_poly.entity_id
_entity_poly.type
_entity_poly.pdbx_seq_one_letter_code
_entity_poly.pdbx_strand_id
1 'polypeptide(L)'
;MDSGRYGDTDFNSDLDPINSYELMKNANQKDIFKIQADYNQGIGSNKINRVEEFYKNMGQGDTKVGKDIVHYIVTDGSTGGHMFITRGQSEEEQKKNQEAFFDYLERGADTNVR
;
A
#
# COMPACT_ATOMS: atom_id res chain seq x y z
N MET A 1 -3.90 -4.09 22.70
CA MET A 1 -3.99 -2.65 22.36
C MET A 1 -2.55 -2.17 22.29
N ASP A 2 -1.94 -2.25 21.11
CA ASP A 2 -0.53 -1.91 20.94
C ASP A 2 -0.37 -0.38 20.80
N SER A 3 0.81 0.06 21.19
CA SER A 3 1.22 1.35 21.72
C SER A 3 1.56 2.38 20.64
N GLY A 4 0.57 3.00 19.99
CA GLY A 4 0.77 4.24 19.22
C GLY A 4 1.84 4.18 18.10
N ARG A 5 2.17 2.99 17.62
CA ARG A 5 3.00 2.73 16.44
C ARG A 5 2.10 2.12 15.37
N TYR A 6 1.99 2.84 14.26
CA TYR A 6 1.46 2.32 13.01
C TYR A 6 2.25 1.04 12.66
N GLY A 7 1.61 -0.11 12.76
CA GLY A 7 2.26 -1.43 12.66
C GLY A 7 2.18 -2.01 11.25
N ASP A 8 2.88 -3.12 11.01
CA ASP A 8 2.88 -3.79 9.69
C ASP A 8 1.47 -4.20 9.24
N THR A 9 0.55 -4.46 10.17
CA THR A 9 -0.87 -4.72 9.88
C THR A 9 -1.62 -3.49 9.37
N ASP A 10 -1.28 -2.30 9.88
CA ASP A 10 -1.90 -1.04 9.44
C ASP A 10 -1.46 -0.74 7.99
N PHE A 11 -0.18 -0.93 7.68
CA PHE A 11 0.33 -0.77 6.32
C PHE A 11 -0.22 -1.79 5.32
N ASN A 12 -0.44 -3.05 5.75
CA ASN A 12 -1.15 -4.01 4.91
C ASN A 12 -2.53 -3.47 4.51
N SER A 13 -3.23 -2.82 5.45
CA SER A 13 -4.55 -2.24 5.25
C SER A 13 -4.53 -0.98 4.36
N ASP A 14 -3.37 -0.35 4.17
CA ASP A 14 -3.22 0.76 3.22
C ASP A 14 -3.00 0.27 1.77
N LEU A 15 -2.28 -0.84 1.58
CA LEU A 15 -1.94 -1.36 0.24
C LEU A 15 -2.96 -2.34 -0.32
N ASP A 16 -3.45 -3.26 0.52
CA ASP A 16 -4.33 -4.36 0.08
C ASP A 16 -5.64 -3.85 -0.54
N PRO A 17 -6.28 -2.75 -0.10
CA PRO A 17 -7.46 -2.24 -0.78
C PRO A 17 -7.21 -1.81 -2.24
N ILE A 18 -6.04 -1.24 -2.54
CA ILE A 18 -5.69 -0.82 -3.91
C ILE A 18 -5.42 -2.05 -4.77
N ASN A 19 -4.68 -3.02 -4.24
CA ASN A 19 -4.40 -4.27 -4.96
C ASN A 19 -5.68 -5.09 -5.19
N SER A 20 -6.50 -5.28 -4.17
CA SER A 20 -7.79 -5.96 -4.26
C SER A 20 -8.74 -5.24 -5.20
N TYR A 21 -8.80 -3.91 -5.19
CA TYR A 21 -9.62 -3.15 -6.14
C TYR A 21 -9.19 -3.44 -7.58
N GLU A 22 -7.90 -3.36 -7.89
CA GLU A 22 -7.37 -3.60 -9.23
C GLU A 22 -7.62 -5.04 -9.71
N LEU A 23 -7.50 -6.03 -8.82
CA LEU A 23 -7.83 -7.43 -9.11
C LEU A 23 -9.32 -7.64 -9.37
N MET A 24 -10.19 -6.94 -8.64
CA MET A 24 -11.64 -7.20 -8.64
C MET A 24 -12.45 -6.29 -9.57
N LYS A 25 -11.90 -5.15 -10.02
CA LYS A 25 -12.68 -4.13 -10.75
C LYS A 25 -13.38 -4.65 -12.01
N ASN A 26 -12.85 -5.71 -12.62
CA ASN A 26 -13.41 -6.36 -13.81
C ASN A 26 -13.77 -7.84 -13.57
N ALA A 27 -13.72 -8.31 -12.33
CA ALA A 27 -13.99 -9.70 -12.00
C ALA A 27 -15.49 -10.02 -12.02
N ASN A 28 -15.82 -11.30 -12.22
CA ASN A 28 -17.18 -11.76 -11.98
C ASN A 28 -17.49 -11.67 -10.48
N GLN A 29 -18.59 -11.02 -10.13
CA GLN A 29 -18.99 -10.84 -8.73
C GLN A 29 -19.09 -12.17 -7.95
N LYS A 30 -19.39 -13.28 -8.63
CA LYS A 30 -19.45 -14.62 -8.00
C LYS A 30 -18.08 -15.14 -7.55
N ASP A 31 -17.00 -14.60 -8.09
CA ASP A 31 -15.64 -15.05 -7.85
C ASP A 31 -14.85 -14.16 -6.87
N ILE A 32 -15.43 -13.05 -6.38
CA ILE A 32 -14.70 -12.05 -5.56
C ILE A 32 -14.07 -12.65 -4.31
N PHE A 33 -14.77 -13.54 -3.61
CA PHE A 33 -14.24 -14.20 -2.41
C PHE A 33 -13.11 -15.18 -2.73
N LYS A 34 -13.21 -15.85 -3.89
CA LYS A 34 -12.15 -16.74 -4.37
C LYS A 34 -10.91 -15.94 -4.73
N ILE A 35 -11.07 -14.85 -5.49
CA ILE A 35 -9.97 -13.97 -5.90
C ILE A 35 -9.25 -13.40 -4.66
N GLN A 36 -10.00 -12.92 -3.65
CA GLN A 36 -9.38 -12.42 -2.41
C GLN A 36 -8.62 -13.53 -1.67
N ALA A 37 -9.21 -14.73 -1.58
CA ALA A 37 -8.59 -15.86 -0.90
C ALA A 37 -7.27 -16.28 -1.59
N ASP A 38 -7.28 -16.36 -2.92
CA ASP A 38 -6.11 -16.69 -3.73
C ASP A 38 -5.01 -15.63 -3.59
N TYR A 39 -5.37 -14.34 -3.59
CA TYR A 39 -4.44 -13.22 -3.36
C TYR A 39 -3.79 -13.30 -1.96
N ASN A 40 -4.60 -13.46 -0.92
CA ASN A 40 -4.11 -13.57 0.47
C ASN A 40 -3.21 -14.79 0.66
N GLN A 41 -3.53 -15.93 0.04
CA GLN A 41 -2.67 -17.11 0.05
C GLN A 41 -1.36 -16.88 -0.70
N GLY A 42 -1.41 -16.15 -1.81
CA GLY A 42 -0.24 -15.72 -2.58
C GLY A 42 0.71 -14.86 -1.73
N ILE A 43 0.17 -13.88 -1.00
CA ILE A 43 0.95 -13.06 -0.04
C ILE A 43 1.55 -13.94 1.06
N GLY A 44 0.72 -14.76 1.72
CA GLY A 44 1.16 -15.57 2.86
C GLY A 44 2.25 -16.58 2.50
N SER A 45 2.27 -17.03 1.23
CA SER A 45 3.33 -17.90 0.67
C SER A 45 4.45 -17.14 -0.04
N ASN A 46 4.43 -15.80 -0.03
CA ASN A 46 5.37 -14.91 -0.72
C ASN A 46 5.47 -15.15 -2.25
N LYS A 47 4.46 -15.79 -2.84
CA LYS A 47 4.32 -15.93 -4.31
C LYS A 47 3.92 -14.62 -4.97
N ILE A 48 3.22 -13.79 -4.23
CA ILE A 48 2.85 -12.42 -4.59
C ILE A 48 3.58 -11.51 -3.62
N ASN A 49 4.37 -10.56 -4.12
CA ASN A 49 4.92 -9.49 -3.30
C ASN A 49 3.94 -8.31 -3.27
N ARG A 50 3.40 -7.99 -2.09
CA ARG A 50 2.37 -6.96 -1.89
C ARG A 50 2.84 -5.58 -2.35
N VAL A 51 4.07 -5.21 -2.00
CA VAL A 51 4.65 -3.90 -2.31
C VAL A 51 4.90 -3.75 -3.82
N GLU A 52 5.43 -4.80 -4.45
CA GLU A 52 5.64 -4.81 -5.89
C GLU A 52 4.32 -4.68 -6.64
N GLU A 53 3.29 -5.42 -6.23
CA GLU A 53 1.95 -5.34 -6.85
C GLU A 53 1.32 -3.97 -6.65
N PHE A 54 1.46 -3.39 -5.46
CA PHE A 54 1.03 -2.02 -5.18
C PHE A 54 1.67 -1.00 -6.12
N TYR A 55 2.99 -1.04 -6.28
CA TYR A 55 3.67 -0.14 -7.20
C TYR A 55 3.27 -0.39 -8.66
N LYS A 56 3.10 -1.64 -9.09
CA LYS A 56 2.60 -1.92 -10.44
C LYS A 56 1.21 -1.34 -10.67
N ASN A 57 0.31 -1.47 -9.71
CA ASN A 57 -1.04 -0.92 -9.79
C ASN A 57 -1.01 0.61 -9.89
N MET A 58 -0.20 1.27 -9.07
CA MET A 58 -0.01 2.73 -9.12
C MET A 58 0.65 3.20 -10.43
N GLY A 59 1.55 2.40 -10.99
CA GLY A 59 2.33 2.71 -12.19
C GLY A 59 1.79 2.12 -13.49
N GLN A 60 0.54 1.63 -13.51
CA GLN A 60 -0.07 1.01 -14.70
C GLN A 60 0.77 -0.13 -15.30
N GLY A 61 1.37 -0.95 -14.44
CA GLY A 61 2.23 -2.08 -14.78
C GLY A 61 3.74 -1.79 -14.67
N ASP A 62 4.15 -0.53 -14.59
CA ASP A 62 5.55 -0.14 -14.40
C ASP A 62 5.83 0.20 -12.93
N THR A 63 6.57 -0.67 -12.25
CA THR A 63 6.94 -0.52 -10.84
C THR A 63 7.72 0.76 -10.56
N LYS A 64 8.59 1.21 -11.49
CA LYS A 64 9.40 2.42 -11.28
C LYS A 64 8.51 3.66 -11.34
N VAL A 65 7.65 3.73 -12.34
CA VAL A 65 6.64 4.80 -12.45
C VAL A 65 5.74 4.81 -11.21
N GLY A 66 5.34 3.63 -10.74
CA GLY A 66 4.56 3.49 -9.51
C GLY A 66 5.26 4.06 -8.28
N LYS A 67 6.55 3.79 -8.10
CA LYS A 67 7.37 4.35 -7.01
C LYS A 67 7.39 5.88 -7.08
N ASP A 68 7.62 6.45 -8.26
CA ASP A 68 7.66 7.90 -8.46
C ASP A 68 6.30 8.55 -8.15
N ILE A 69 5.20 7.95 -8.58
CA ILE A 69 3.82 8.41 -8.29
C ILE A 69 3.51 8.36 -6.80
N VAL A 70 3.79 7.23 -6.13
CA VAL A 70 3.55 7.07 -4.70
C VAL A 70 4.36 8.09 -3.91
N HIS A 71 5.64 8.26 -4.26
CA HIS A 71 6.48 9.25 -3.59
C HIS A 71 5.89 10.65 -3.75
N TYR A 72 5.52 11.04 -4.97
CA TYR A 72 4.90 12.35 -5.25
C TYR A 72 3.59 12.56 -4.46
N ILE A 73 2.67 11.59 -4.45
CA ILE A 73 1.39 11.71 -3.73
C ILE A 73 1.61 11.85 -2.21
N VAL A 74 2.60 11.16 -1.66
CA VAL A 74 2.83 11.16 -0.20
C VAL A 74 3.57 12.41 0.25
N THR A 75 4.51 12.94 -0.55
CA THR A 75 5.38 14.05 -0.13
C THR A 75 4.97 15.42 -0.66
N ASP A 76 4.28 15.50 -1.80
CA ASP A 76 3.91 16.78 -2.39
C ASP A 76 2.59 17.32 -1.82
N GLY A 77 2.68 18.45 -1.12
CA GLY A 77 1.57 19.12 -0.45
C GLY A 77 0.42 19.57 -1.36
N SER A 78 0.64 19.62 -2.67
CA SER A 78 -0.39 20.02 -3.64
C SER A 78 -1.34 18.87 -4.03
N THR A 79 -1.03 17.63 -3.67
CA THR A 79 -1.87 16.49 -4.06
C THR A 79 -3.06 16.30 -3.12
N GLY A 80 -4.20 15.89 -3.70
CA GLY A 80 -5.38 15.49 -2.92
C GLY A 80 -5.04 14.43 -1.87
N GLY A 81 -4.29 13.41 -2.27
CA GLY A 81 -3.85 12.33 -1.38
C GLY A 81 -3.07 12.83 -0.18
N HIS A 82 -2.03 13.65 -0.41
CA HIS A 82 -1.26 14.28 0.66
C HIS A 82 -2.18 15.05 1.63
N MET A 83 -3.01 15.95 1.11
CA MET A 83 -3.90 16.76 1.94
C MET A 83 -4.86 15.93 2.80
N PHE A 84 -5.35 14.79 2.29
CA PHE A 84 -6.21 13.89 3.06
C PHE A 84 -5.45 13.13 4.14
N ILE A 85 -4.26 12.60 3.85
CA ILE A 85 -3.50 11.79 4.80
C ILE A 85 -2.82 12.64 5.89
N THR A 86 -2.52 13.91 5.63
CA THR A 86 -1.86 14.82 6.58
C THR A 86 -2.83 15.73 7.34
N ARG A 87 -4.14 15.67 7.05
CA ARG A 87 -5.13 16.56 7.64
C ARG A 87 -5.14 16.48 9.18
N GLY A 88 -4.90 17.61 9.83
CA GLY A 88 -4.91 17.72 11.29
C GLY A 88 -3.63 17.22 11.98
N GLN A 89 -2.63 16.79 11.21
CA GLN A 89 -1.31 16.42 11.72
C GLN A 89 -0.38 17.64 11.76
N SER A 90 0.45 17.72 12.80
CA SER A 90 1.61 18.62 12.84
C SER A 90 2.67 18.23 11.79
N GLU A 91 3.56 19.16 11.43
CA GLU A 91 4.66 18.88 10.48
C GLU A 91 5.56 17.71 10.94
N GLU A 92 5.81 17.60 12.26
CA GLU A 92 6.59 16.49 12.82
C GLU A 92 5.88 15.15 12.67
N GLU A 93 4.56 15.11 12.90
CA GLU A 93 3.75 13.90 12.69
C GLU A 93 3.70 13.50 11.21
N GLN A 94 3.56 14.48 10.31
CA GLN A 94 3.56 14.23 8.87
C GLN A 94 4.86 13.56 8.44
N LYS A 95 6.00 14.15 8.82
CA LYS A 95 7.32 13.60 8.49
C LYS A 95 7.51 12.19 9.06
N LYS A 96 7.16 11.98 10.33
CA LYS A 96 7.28 10.67 10.98
C LYS A 96 6.42 9.61 10.28
N ASN A 97 5.19 9.94 9.90
CA ASN A 97 4.28 9.02 9.23
C ASN A 97 4.73 8.71 7.79
N GLN A 98 5.22 9.72 7.06
CA GLN A 98 5.82 9.53 5.74
C GLN A 98 7.04 8.60 5.80
N GLU A 99 7.96 8.85 6.74
CA GLU A 99 9.14 8.01 6.94
C GLU A 99 8.75 6.57 7.30
N ALA A 100 7.76 6.37 8.19
CA ALA A 100 7.29 5.04 8.54
C ALA A 100 6.64 4.31 7.35
N PHE A 101 5.89 5.03 6.51
CA PHE A 101 5.30 4.48 5.29
C PHE A 101 6.36 4.02 4.29
N PHE A 102 7.36 4.86 4.02
CA PHE A 102 8.45 4.47 3.11
C PHE A 102 9.34 3.35 3.69
N ASP A 103 9.59 3.33 5.00
CA ASP A 103 10.30 2.23 5.66
C ASP A 103 9.57 0.89 5.48
N TYR A 104 8.25 0.88 5.68
CA TYR A 104 7.45 -0.33 5.44
C TYR A 104 7.56 -0.80 3.97
N LEU A 105 7.46 0.12 3.01
CA LEU A 105 7.59 -0.21 1.58
C LEU A 105 8.99 -0.74 1.25
N GLU A 106 10.03 -0.22 1.89
CA GLU A 106 11.40 -0.71 1.73
C GLU A 106 11.56 -2.12 2.33
N ARG A 107 11.10 -2.34 3.57
CA ARG A 107 11.14 -3.66 4.22
C ARG A 107 10.34 -4.71 3.45
N GLY A 108 9.24 -4.32 2.82
CA GLY A 108 8.38 -5.18 2.02
C GLY A 108 8.85 -5.40 0.58
N ALA A 109 9.91 -4.74 0.13
CA ALA A 109 10.33 -4.75 -1.27
C ALA A 109 10.70 -6.15 -1.80
N ASP A 110 11.37 -6.95 -0.96
CA ASP A 110 11.85 -8.29 -1.34
C ASP A 110 11.00 -9.42 -0.77
N THR A 111 10.41 -9.23 0.42
CA THR A 111 9.60 -10.24 1.11
C THR A 111 8.45 -9.58 1.85
N ASN A 112 7.27 -10.17 1.81
CA ASN A 112 6.11 -9.65 2.52
C ASN A 112 6.39 -9.60 4.02
N VAL A 113 6.21 -8.40 4.57
CA VAL A 113 6.24 -8.17 6.01
C VAL A 113 5.02 -8.83 6.67
N ARG A 114 5.21 -9.46 7.83
CA ARG A 114 4.20 -10.26 8.53
C ARG A 114 3.69 -9.56 9.77
#